data_AF-A0ABD1B9I0-F1
#
_entry.id   AF-A0ABD1B9I0-F1
#
_cell.length_a   1.000
_cell.length_b   1.000
_cell.length_c   1.000
_cell.angle_alpha   90.00
_cell.angle_beta   90.00
_cell.angle_gamma   90.00
#
_symmetry.space_group_name_H-M   'P 1'
#
loop_
_entity.id
_entity.type
_entity.pdbx_description
1 polymer ?
#
loop_
_entity_poly.entity_id
_entity_poly.type
_entity_poly.pdbx_seq_one_letter_code
_entity_poly.pdbx_strand_id
1 'polypeptide(L)'
;MGRLFKIDLEGPVYKCKHCKVEFVFYGDPPISRALLFRYPTSLGKLYCITKCYNVVIENATVTLTINGRIDNTMRPLFCIDCGSHVGFYYGCADDRVMYNEGNFYINRLKLLGPPEGSDNENP
;
A
#
# COMPACT_ATOMS: atom_id res chain seq x y z
N MET A 1 -20.30 14.50 11.98
CA MET A 1 -20.15 13.03 11.99
C MET A 1 -20.34 12.54 10.56
N GLY A 2 -19.24 12.27 9.86
CA GLY A 2 -19.27 11.78 8.47
C GLY A 2 -19.50 10.28 8.42
N ARG A 3 -20.21 9.78 7.41
CA ARG A 3 -20.31 8.34 7.14
C ARG A 3 -19.03 7.89 6.45
N LEU A 4 -18.33 6.91 7.02
CA LEU A 4 -17.27 6.19 6.34
C LEU A 4 -17.91 5.10 5.49
N PHE A 5 -17.58 5.07 4.19
CA PHE A 5 -18.07 4.04 3.27
C PHE A 5 -17.02 2.94 3.19
N LYS A 6 -17.31 1.79 3.80
CA LYS A 6 -16.54 0.56 3.64
C LYS A 6 -17.15 -0.24 2.48
N ILE A 7 -16.30 -0.77 1.62
CA ILE A 7 -16.66 -1.71 0.55
C ILE A 7 -16.33 -3.12 1.03
N ASP A 8 -17.28 -4.03 0.98
CA ASP A 8 -17.00 -5.45 1.22
C ASP A 8 -16.46 -6.09 -0.06
N LEU A 9 -15.30 -6.75 0.05
CA LEU A 9 -14.62 -7.42 -1.06
C LEU A 9 -14.86 -8.94 -0.95
N GLU A 10 -15.37 -9.55 -2.02
CA GLU A 10 -15.63 -10.99 -2.06
C GLU A 10 -14.45 -11.76 -2.68
N GLY A 11 -13.94 -12.78 -1.98
CA GLY A 11 -12.86 -13.67 -2.46
C GLY A 11 -11.56 -13.60 -1.66
N PRO A 12 -10.44 -14.16 -2.18
CA PRO A 12 -9.15 -14.12 -1.51
C PRO A 12 -8.58 -12.71 -1.55
N VAL A 13 -8.37 -12.12 -0.37
CA VAL A 13 -8.02 -10.71 -0.21
C VAL A 13 -6.99 -10.54 0.90
N TYR A 14 -6.11 -9.55 0.73
CA TYR A 14 -5.26 -9.05 1.80
C TYR A 14 -6.07 -8.16 2.73
N LYS A 15 -5.89 -8.38 4.03
CA LYS A 15 -6.59 -7.66 5.09
C LYS A 15 -5.63 -6.83 5.92
N CYS A 16 -6.13 -5.81 6.60
CA CYS A 16 -5.38 -5.09 7.62
C CYS A 16 -4.95 -6.06 8.73
N LYS A 17 -3.67 -6.08 9.10
CA LYS A 17 -3.19 -6.90 10.21
C LYS A 17 -3.80 -6.51 11.57
N HIS A 18 -4.23 -5.25 11.72
CA HIS A 18 -4.77 -4.72 12.97
C HIS A 18 -6.27 -4.99 13.15
N CYS A 19 -7.11 -4.60 12.18
CA CYS A 19 -8.57 -4.73 12.31
C CYS A 19 -9.22 -5.71 11.31
N LYS A 20 -8.42 -6.34 10.44
CA LYS A 20 -8.88 -7.33 9.46
C LYS A 20 -9.84 -6.78 8.39
N VAL A 21 -9.93 -5.46 8.21
CA VAL A 21 -10.64 -4.88 7.06
C VAL A 21 -9.94 -5.26 5.75
N GLU A 22 -10.70 -5.51 4.69
CA GLU A 22 -10.15 -5.95 3.40
C GLU A 22 -9.63 -4.80 2.55
N PHE A 23 -8.44 -4.93 1.94
CA PHE A 23 -7.82 -3.85 1.16
C PHE A 23 -7.59 -4.18 -0.31
N VAL A 24 -7.12 -5.39 -0.63
CA VAL A 24 -6.59 -5.72 -1.96
C VAL A 24 -6.98 -7.15 -2.32
N PHE A 25 -7.39 -7.37 -3.56
CA PHE A 25 -7.59 -8.73 -4.08
C PHE A 25 -6.27 -9.47 -4.25
N TYR A 26 -6.19 -10.71 -3.79
CA TYR A 26 -5.00 -11.55 -3.95
C TYR A 26 -4.64 -11.79 -5.43
N GLY A 27 -5.65 -11.80 -6.30
CA GLY A 27 -5.51 -11.99 -7.75
C GLY A 27 -5.01 -10.76 -8.51
N ASP A 28 -4.97 -9.57 -7.89
CA ASP A 28 -4.17 -8.46 -8.39
C ASP A 28 -2.74 -8.71 -7.90
N PRO A 29 -1.85 -9.31 -8.72
CA PRO A 29 -0.55 -9.72 -8.24
C PRO A 29 0.16 -8.49 -7.70
N PRO A 30 0.74 -8.53 -6.47
CA PRO A 30 1.66 -7.50 -6.08
C PRO A 30 2.71 -7.47 -7.17
N ILE A 31 2.80 -6.34 -7.88
CA ILE A 31 3.85 -6.16 -8.86
C ILE A 31 5.10 -6.07 -8.00
N SER A 32 5.71 -7.21 -7.71
CA SER A 32 7.07 -7.34 -7.24
C SER A 32 7.96 -6.95 -8.41
N ARG A 33 7.80 -5.72 -8.90
CA ARG A 33 8.88 -5.05 -9.59
C ARG A 33 9.89 -4.83 -8.49
N ALA A 34 10.79 -5.79 -8.36
CA ALA A 34 12.05 -5.61 -7.70
C ALA A 34 12.59 -4.23 -8.12
N LEU A 35 12.44 -3.27 -7.22
CA LEU A 35 13.49 -2.36 -6.84
C LEU A 35 14.14 -1.61 -8.00
N LEU A 36 13.34 -1.01 -8.89
CA LEU A 36 13.79 0.28 -9.41
C LEU A 36 13.81 1.33 -8.31
N PHE A 37 13.12 1.13 -7.18
CA PHE A 37 13.02 2.07 -6.08
C PHE A 37 13.53 1.47 -4.76
N ARG A 38 14.73 1.86 -4.33
CA ARG A 38 15.25 1.63 -2.97
C ARG A 38 14.59 2.63 -2.04
N TYR A 39 13.60 2.17 -1.29
CA TYR A 39 12.98 2.89 -0.18
C TYR A 39 13.87 2.85 1.06
N PRO A 40 13.70 3.77 2.03
CA PRO A 40 14.42 3.69 3.29
C PRO A 40 14.12 2.35 3.96
N THR A 41 15.17 1.70 4.49
CA THR A 41 15.10 0.36 5.09
C THR A 41 14.05 0.26 6.21
N SER A 42 13.75 1.39 6.87
CA SER A 42 12.71 1.50 7.90
C SER A 42 11.29 1.18 7.40
N LEU A 43 11.03 1.26 6.09
CA LEU A 43 9.72 0.93 5.51
C LEU A 43 9.53 -0.57 5.22
N GLY A 44 10.60 -1.36 5.26
CA GLY A 44 10.55 -2.80 4.98
C GLY A 44 10.19 -3.13 3.53
N LYS A 45 9.68 -4.36 3.31
CA LYS A 45 9.25 -4.82 1.98
C LYS A 45 7.88 -4.21 1.64
N LEU A 46 7.82 -3.49 0.53
CA LEU A 46 6.59 -2.87 0.02
C LEU A 46 6.07 -3.65 -1.19
N TYR A 47 4.76 -3.87 -1.25
CA TYR A 47 4.06 -4.35 -2.44
C TYR A 47 3.55 -3.16 -3.26
N CYS A 48 3.80 -3.18 -4.56
CA CYS A 48 3.25 -2.21 -5.51
C CYS A 48 1.95 -2.78 -6.09
N ILE A 49 0.85 -2.06 -5.89
CA ILE A 49 -0.51 -2.54 -6.17
C ILE A 49 -1.25 -1.40 -6.89
N THR A 50 -1.98 -1.72 -7.95
CA THR A 50 -2.71 -0.71 -8.75
C THR A 50 -4.08 -0.37 -8.16
N LYS A 51 -4.71 -1.31 -7.45
CA LYS A 51 -6.04 -1.16 -6.85
C LYS A 51 -5.99 -1.46 -5.37
N CYS A 52 -6.34 -0.46 -4.55
CA CYS A 52 -6.49 -0.60 -3.11
C CYS A 52 -7.82 0.01 -2.67
N TYR A 53 -8.54 -0.69 -1.81
CA TYR A 53 -9.85 -0.32 -1.28
C TYR A 53 -9.75 -0.08 0.23
N ASN A 54 -10.80 0.50 0.82
CA ASN A 54 -10.93 0.71 2.28
C ASN A 54 -9.72 1.41 2.92
N VAL A 55 -9.13 2.35 2.19
CA VAL A 55 -8.00 3.17 2.63
C VAL A 55 -8.30 4.64 2.49
N VAL A 56 -7.65 5.45 3.31
CA VAL A 56 -7.67 6.91 3.25
C VAL A 56 -6.30 7.38 2.80
N ILE A 57 -6.26 8.17 1.73
CA ILE A 57 -5.04 8.82 1.24
C ILE A 57 -4.95 10.18 1.90
N GLU A 58 -3.85 10.42 2.59
CA GLU A 58 -3.63 11.68 3.28
C GLU A 58 -3.32 12.80 2.29
N ASN A 59 -3.79 14.01 2.61
CA ASN A 59 -3.62 15.11 1.66
C ASN A 59 -2.18 15.60 1.57
N ALA A 60 -1.47 15.62 2.70
CA ALA A 60 -0.09 16.05 2.79
C ALA A 60 0.85 15.03 2.13
N THR A 61 1.79 15.52 1.35
CA THR A 61 2.88 14.68 0.85
C THR A 61 3.97 14.52 1.91
N VAL A 62 4.74 13.45 1.81
CA VAL A 62 5.89 13.16 2.67
C VAL A 62 7.17 13.13 1.85
N THR A 63 8.26 13.51 2.52
CA THR A 63 9.61 13.41 1.99
C THR A 63 10.16 12.01 2.24
N LEU A 64 10.46 11.28 1.17
CA LEU A 64 11.09 9.96 1.22
C LEU A 64 12.33 9.93 0.35
N THR A 65 13.39 9.29 0.84
CA THR A 65 14.55 9.00 0.00
C THR A 65 14.28 7.76 -0.83
N ILE A 66 14.07 7.93 -2.13
CA ILE A 66 13.84 6.83 -3.06
C ILE A 66 15.00 6.80 -4.07
N ASN A 67 15.73 5.69 -4.14
CA ASN A 67 16.96 5.56 -4.94
C ASN A 67 18.09 6.54 -4.60
N GLY A 68 18.17 6.98 -3.34
CA GLY A 68 19.15 7.99 -2.94
C GLY A 68 18.81 9.40 -3.42
N ARG A 69 17.59 9.63 -3.91
CA ARG A 69 17.04 10.96 -4.22
C ARG A 69 15.90 11.28 -3.27
N ILE A 70 15.78 12.55 -2.92
CA ILE A 70 14.69 13.06 -2.10
C ILE A 70 13.46 13.22 -2.99
N ASP A 71 12.40 12.48 -2.69
CA ASP A 71 11.09 12.54 -3.34
C ASP A 71 10.06 13.11 -2.38
N ASN A 72 9.23 14.04 -2.84
CA ASN A 72 8.22 14.74 -2.03
C ASN A 72 6.79 14.54 -2.58
N THR A 73 6.55 13.45 -3.31
CA THR A 73 5.30 13.22 -4.03
C THR A 73 4.43 12.11 -3.41
N MET A 74 5.03 11.31 -2.51
CA MET A 74 4.34 10.23 -1.82
C MET A 74 3.35 10.77 -0.79
N ARG A 75 2.17 10.15 -0.72
CA ARG A 75 1.12 10.49 0.24
C ARG A 75 0.90 9.31 1.19
N PRO A 76 0.89 9.51 2.52
CA PRO A 76 0.59 8.44 3.47
C PRO A 76 -0.76 7.78 3.21
N LEU A 77 -0.82 6.47 3.41
CA LEU A 77 -2.00 5.64 3.24
C LEU A 77 -2.40 5.03 4.58
N PHE A 78 -3.66 5.23 4.97
CA PHE A 78 -4.20 4.77 6.25
C PHE A 78 -5.37 3.81 6.06
N CYS A 79 -5.52 2.87 6.99
CA CYS A 79 -6.69 2.02 7.09
C CYS A 79 -7.94 2.87 7.38
N ILE A 80 -9.03 2.69 6.63
CA ILE A 80 -10.28 3.43 6.85
C ILE A 80 -10.93 3.14 8.21
N ASP A 81 -10.68 1.96 8.76
CA ASP A 81 -11.39 1.46 9.95
C ASP A 81 -10.59 1.75 11.24
N CYS A 82 -9.32 1.31 11.31
CA CYS A 82 -8.49 1.50 12.50
C CYS A 82 -7.51 2.68 12.44
N GLY A 83 -7.42 3.38 11.30
CA GLY A 83 -6.50 4.51 11.11
C GLY A 83 -5.00 4.13 11.11
N SER A 84 -4.65 2.85 11.10
CA SER A 84 -3.24 2.44 11.06
C SER A 84 -2.57 2.87 9.74
N HIS A 85 -1.34 3.37 9.82
CA HIS A 85 -0.52 3.61 8.62
C HIS A 85 -0.13 2.29 7.95
N VAL A 86 -0.55 2.11 6.69
CA VAL A 86 -0.39 0.86 5.93
C VAL A 86 0.58 0.99 4.76
N GLY A 87 0.83 2.20 4.27
CA GLY A 87 1.69 2.38 3.10
C GLY A 87 1.66 3.79 2.54
N PHE A 88 1.91 3.92 1.24
CA PHE A 88 1.91 5.20 0.53
C PHE A 88 1.18 5.10 -0.80
N TYR A 89 0.66 6.22 -1.27
CA TYR A 89 0.11 6.42 -2.60
C TYR A 89 1.03 7.36 -3.38
N TYR A 90 1.36 6.98 -4.62
CA TYR A 90 2.17 7.80 -5.50
C TYR A 90 1.26 8.56 -6.48
N GLY A 91 1.04 9.85 -6.19
CA GLY A 91 0.00 10.65 -6.84
C GLY A 91 0.48 11.61 -7.93
N CYS A 92 1.74 11.57 -8.33
CA CYS A 92 2.29 12.54 -9.29
C CYS A 92 2.97 11.84 -10.47
N ALA A 93 2.61 12.24 -11.70
CA ALA A 93 3.38 11.95 -12.90
C ALA A 93 4.71 12.72 -12.91
N ASP A 94 5.78 12.12 -12.39
CA ASP A 94 7.11 12.48 -12.88
C ASP A 94 7.34 11.71 -14.19
N ASP A 95 7.71 12.41 -15.27
CA ASP A 95 7.92 11.84 -16.63
C ASP A 95 8.85 10.62 -16.64
N ARG A 96 9.72 10.47 -15.63
CA ARG A 96 10.66 9.35 -15.54
C ARG A 96 10.02 8.08 -14.98
N VAL A 97 8.86 8.19 -14.34
CA VAL A 97 8.23 7.13 -13.55
C VAL A 97 6.72 7.05 -13.80
N MET A 98 6.24 7.53 -14.95
CA MET A 98 4.82 7.57 -15.33
C MET A 98 4.05 6.26 -15.08
N TYR A 99 4.72 5.11 -15.15
CA TYR A 99 4.13 3.79 -14.85
C TYR A 99 3.80 3.55 -13.35
N ASN A 100 4.24 4.45 -12.47
CA ASN A 100 4.05 4.38 -11.03
C ASN A 100 2.93 5.31 -10.54
N GLU A 101 2.47 6.24 -11.38
CA GLU A 101 1.37 7.13 -11.04
C GLU A 101 0.10 6.31 -10.75
N GLY A 102 -0.56 6.63 -9.64
CA GLY A 102 -1.77 5.94 -9.22
C GLY A 102 -1.53 4.62 -8.50
N ASN A 103 -0.28 4.19 -8.32
CA ASN A 103 0.02 2.95 -7.59
C ASN A 103 0.10 3.17 -6.07
N PHE A 104 -0.29 2.11 -5.36
CA PHE A 104 -0.22 1.97 -3.92
C PHE A 104 0.98 1.12 -3.52
N TYR A 105 1.76 1.60 -2.57
CA TYR A 105 2.92 0.93 -2.00
C TYR A 105 2.60 0.50 -0.57
N ILE A 106 2.16 -0.73 -0.40
CA ILE A 106 1.67 -1.24 0.90
C ILE A 106 2.76 -2.03 1.61
N ASN A 107 2.97 -1.76 2.89
CA ASN A 107 3.93 -2.51 3.70
C ASN A 107 3.40 -3.92 3.96
N ARG A 108 4.17 -4.94 3.54
CA ARG A 108 3.82 -6.35 3.75
C ARG A 108 3.53 -6.68 5.21
N LEU A 109 4.28 -6.09 6.15
CA LEU A 109 4.11 -6.35 7.59
C LEU A 109 2.80 -5.79 8.16
N LYS A 110 2.12 -4.93 7.40
CA LYS A 110 0.81 -4.36 7.75
C LYS A 110 -0.37 -5.12 7.13
N LEU A 111 -0.08 -6.11 6.28
CA LEU A 111 -1.05 -6.97 5.65
C LEU A 111 -1.15 -8.33 6.34
N LEU A 112 -2.34 -8.89 6.31
CA LEU A 112 -2.65 -10.29 6.61
C LEU A 112 -3.08 -10.93 5.29
N GLY A 113 -2.31 -11.92 4.82
CA GLY A 113 -2.64 -12.68 3.61
C GLY A 113 -3.88 -13.56 3.79
N PRO A 114 -4.52 -14.00 2.68
CA PRO A 114 -5.57 -15.00 2.77
C PRO A 114 -5.00 -16.32 3.34
N PRO A 115 -5.82 -17.12 4.04
CA PRO A 115 -5.37 -18.34 4.73
C PRO A 115 -4.75 -19.40 3.80
N GLU A 116 -5.07 -19.35 2.50
CA GLU A 116 -4.56 -20.28 1.48
C GLU A 116 -3.41 -19.69 0.64
N GLY A 117 -3.02 -18.43 0.89
CA GLY A 117 -1.88 -17.80 0.25
C GLY A 117 -0.57 -18.26 0.89
N SER A 118 0.40 -18.68 0.09
CA SER A 118 1.72 -19.19 0.50
C SER A 118 2.65 -18.14 1.15
N ASP A 119 2.12 -17.00 1.58
CA ASP A 119 2.85 -15.90 2.21
C ASP A 119 3.09 -16.10 3.72
N ASN A 120 3.08 -17.36 4.19
CA ASN A 120 3.41 -17.76 5.57
C ASN A 120 4.89 -17.58 5.94
N GLU A 121 5.57 -16.61 5.33
CA GLU A 121 6.85 -16.09 5.80
C GLU A 121 6.60 -14.82 6.62
N ASN A 122 6.01 -14.97 7.80
CA ASN A 122 6.07 -13.96 8.85
C ASN A 122 6.52 -14.65 10.14
N PRO A 123 7.79 -14.52 10.58
CA PRO A 123 8.14 -14.77 11.97
C PRO A 123 7.38 -13.83 12.92
#